data_AF-A0A401Z5T8-F1
#
_entry.id   AF-A0A401Z5T8-F1
#
_cell.length_a   1.000
_cell.length_b   1.000
_cell.length_c   1.000
_cell.angle_alpha   90.00
_cell.angle_beta   90.00
_cell.angle_gamma   90.00
#
_symmetry.space_group_name_H-M   'P 1'
#
loop_
_entity.id
_entity.type
_entity.pdbx_description
1 polymer ?
#
loop_
_entity_poly.entity_id
_entity_poly.type
_entity_poly.pdbx_seq_one_letter_code
_entity_poly.pdbx_strand_id
1 'polypeptide(L)'
;MLSRDGRPTPLGDAIAHYGRIAKTLHILRLADEPGHRRQIKSRPNLQEGRHSLARKIFHGRPGQLYQRYQDGMEDRIGVLGLVLNALVLFNIRYMDAAVTQLRSDGFEVRDEVVSRLSPFARHHIDVLGRYSFQLRPARRNAPPARPGHRRGSSSAPLSPCSR
;
A
#
# COMPACT_ATOMS: atom_id res chain seq x y z
N MET A 1 -27.74 -3.64 24.39
CA MET A 1 -26.53 -3.51 25.22
C MET A 1 -26.13 -4.90 25.70
N LEU A 2 -25.14 -5.53 25.06
CA LEU A 2 -24.71 -6.91 25.41
C LEU A 2 -23.77 -6.95 26.62
N SER A 3 -23.26 -5.79 27.02
CA SER A 3 -22.43 -5.58 28.20
C SER A 3 -23.02 -4.42 29.01
N ARG A 4 -23.03 -4.55 30.33
CA ARG A 4 -23.47 -3.51 31.28
C ARG A 4 -22.34 -3.29 32.27
N ASP A 5 -21.86 -2.04 32.39
CA ASP A 5 -20.79 -1.66 33.33
C ASP A 5 -19.54 -2.54 33.23
N GLY A 6 -19.16 -2.92 31.99
CA GLY A 6 -17.99 -3.76 31.72
C GLY A 6 -18.16 -5.25 32.04
N ARG A 7 -19.30 -5.67 32.61
CA ARG A 7 -19.64 -7.08 32.82
C ARG A 7 -20.59 -7.55 31.72
N PRO A 8 -20.28 -8.69 31.05
CA PRO A 8 -21.19 -9.27 30.09
C PRO A 8 -22.51 -9.62 30.81
N THR A 9 -23.62 -9.28 30.17
CA THR A 9 -24.93 -9.76 30.61
C THR A 9 -25.00 -11.28 30.42
N PRO A 10 -25.88 -12.03 31.11
CA PRO A 10 -26.03 -13.47 30.89
C PRO A 10 -26.28 -13.84 29.41
N LEU A 11 -26.99 -12.96 28.69
CA LEU A 11 -27.18 -13.07 27.25
C LEU A 11 -25.88 -12.81 26.46
N GLY A 12 -25.09 -11.82 26.86
CA GLY A 12 -23.76 -11.55 26.30
C GLY A 12 -22.79 -12.72 26.51
N ASP A 13 -22.83 -13.36 27.67
CA ASP A 13 -22.05 -14.57 27.95
C ASP A 13 -22.51 -15.74 27.09
N ALA A 14 -23.81 -15.98 26.97
CA ALA A 14 -24.34 -17.02 26.09
C ALA A 14 -23.89 -16.84 24.63
N ILE A 15 -23.91 -15.61 24.12
CA ILE A 15 -23.42 -15.27 22.77
C ILE A 15 -21.90 -15.46 22.67
N ALA A 16 -21.14 -15.10 23.70
CA ALA A 16 -19.69 -15.32 23.73
C ALA A 16 -19.34 -16.82 23.72
N HIS A 17 -20.08 -17.64 24.47
CA HIS A 17 -19.94 -19.10 24.46
C HIS A 17 -20.29 -19.70 23.10
N TYR A 18 -21.37 -19.24 22.46
CA TYR A 18 -21.69 -19.64 21.09
C TYR A 18 -20.57 -19.27 20.10
N GLY A 19 -20.00 -18.06 20.22
CA GLY A 19 -18.85 -17.62 19.43
C GLY A 19 -17.59 -18.47 19.63
N ARG A 20 -17.37 -19.02 20.84
CA ARG A 20 -16.25 -19.94 21.10
C ARG A 20 -16.39 -21.25 20.32
N ILE A 21 -17.59 -21.79 20.15
CA ILE A 21 -17.82 -23.01 19.35
C ILE A 21 -17.39 -22.79 17.90
N ALA A 22 -17.85 -21.69 17.30
CA ALA A 22 -17.45 -21.31 15.94
C ALA A 22 -15.94 -21.09 15.81
N LYS A 23 -15.31 -20.44 16.80
CA LYS A 23 -13.85 -20.25 16.86
C LYS A 23 -13.10 -21.58 16.93
N THR A 24 -13.53 -22.50 17.78
CA THR A 24 -12.90 -23.83 17.91
C THR A 24 -13.03 -24.61 16.61
N LEU A 25 -14.21 -24.64 16.00
CA LEU A 25 -14.42 -25.31 14.71
C LEU A 25 -13.52 -24.71 13.62
N HIS A 26 -13.36 -23.38 13.59
CA HIS A 26 -12.45 -22.70 12.67
C HIS A 26 -10.98 -23.09 12.90
N ILE A 27 -10.52 -23.15 14.15
CA ILE A 27 -9.14 -23.57 14.48
C ILE A 27 -8.90 -25.02 14.08
N LEU A 28 -9.86 -25.91 14.33
CA LEU A 28 -9.76 -27.32 13.93
C LEU A 28 -9.68 -27.46 12.41
N ARG A 29 -10.55 -26.77 11.65
CA ARG A 29 -10.47 -26.74 10.18
C ARG A 29 -9.15 -26.16 9.67
N LEU A 30 -8.60 -25.15 10.35
CA LEU A 30 -7.31 -24.57 10.00
C LEU A 30 -6.13 -25.54 10.21
N ALA A 31 -6.21 -26.40 11.22
CA ALA A 31 -5.20 -27.40 11.54
C ALA A 31 -5.26 -28.60 10.58
N ASP A 32 -6.46 -29.06 10.26
CA ASP A 32 -6.71 -30.28 9.48
C ASP A 32 -6.68 -30.04 7.96
N GLU A 33 -7.32 -28.96 7.49
CA GLU A 33 -7.55 -28.74 6.06
C GLU A 33 -6.52 -27.77 5.43
N PRO A 34 -5.63 -28.24 4.54
CA PRO A 34 -4.65 -27.38 3.88
C PRO A 34 -5.29 -26.38 2.90
N GLY A 35 -6.45 -26.70 2.32
CA GLY A 35 -7.23 -25.83 1.45
C GLY A 35 -7.75 -24.60 2.19
N HIS A 36 -8.49 -24.82 3.27
CA HIS A 36 -8.95 -23.77 4.19
C HIS A 36 -7.82 -22.86 4.68
N ARG A 37 -6.67 -23.43 5.06
CA ARG A 37 -5.49 -22.66 5.49
C ARG A 37 -4.94 -21.74 4.40
N ARG A 38 -4.83 -22.24 3.16
CA ARG A 38 -4.35 -21.44 2.02
C ARG A 38 -5.32 -20.30 1.69
N GLN A 39 -6.62 -20.57 1.73
CA GLN A 39 -7.65 -19.57 1.47
C GLN A 39 -7.60 -18.43 2.49
N ILE A 40 -7.47 -18.75 3.78
CA ILE A 40 -7.34 -17.74 4.85
C ILE A 40 -6.09 -16.87 4.66
N LYS A 41 -4.97 -17.48 4.28
CA LYS A 41 -3.69 -16.77 4.09
C LYS A 41 -3.61 -15.94 2.81
N SER A 42 -4.48 -16.18 1.82
CA SER A 42 -4.44 -15.46 0.53
C SER A 42 -4.55 -13.93 0.67
N ARG A 43 -5.53 -13.43 1.43
CA ARG A 43 -5.76 -11.98 1.61
C ARG A 43 -4.68 -11.32 2.47
N PRO A 44 -4.29 -11.89 3.63
CA PRO A 44 -3.16 -11.38 4.39
C PRO A 44 -1.86 -11.37 3.59
N ASN A 45 -1.57 -12.40 2.80
CA ASN A 45 -0.37 -12.44 1.96
C ASN A 45 -0.37 -11.32 0.91
N LEU A 46 -1.53 -10.98 0.35
CA LEU A 46 -1.68 -9.84 -0.56
C LEU A 46 -1.38 -8.52 0.15
N GLN A 47 -1.98 -8.32 1.33
CA GLN A 47 -1.80 -7.12 2.14
C GLN A 47 -0.35 -6.99 2.64
N GLU A 48 0.25 -8.09 3.09
CA GLU A 48 1.63 -8.16 3.56
C GLU A 48 2.61 -7.93 2.42
N GLY A 49 2.37 -8.48 1.23
CA GLY A 49 3.14 -8.20 0.02
C GLY A 49 3.12 -6.72 -0.34
N ARG A 50 1.94 -6.10 -0.33
CA ARG A 50 1.78 -4.64 -0.53
C ARG A 50 2.54 -3.83 0.52
N HIS A 51 2.41 -4.16 1.80
CA HIS A 51 3.10 -3.47 2.90
C HIS A 51 4.62 -3.67 2.87
N SER A 52 5.07 -4.85 2.46
CA SER A 52 6.48 -5.18 2.29
C SER A 52 7.11 -4.42 1.13
N LEU A 53 6.36 -4.23 0.04
CA LEU A 53 6.77 -3.41 -1.10
C LEU A 53 6.75 -1.91 -0.77
N ALA A 54 5.71 -1.43 -0.09
CA ALA A 54 5.65 -0.05 0.39
C ALA A 54 6.84 0.29 1.31
N ARG A 55 7.21 -0.62 2.21
CA ARG A 55 8.43 -0.48 3.05
C ARG A 55 9.72 -0.44 2.23
N LYS A 56 9.79 -1.16 1.10
CA LYS A 56 10.93 -1.12 0.17
C LYS A 56 11.00 0.20 -0.61
N ILE A 57 9.85 0.78 -0.96
CA ILE A 57 9.81 2.06 -1.69
C ILE A 57 10.10 3.23 -0.75
N PHE A 58 9.57 3.20 0.46
CA PHE A 58 9.67 4.27 1.46
C PHE A 58 11.02 4.28 2.23
N HIS A 59 12.10 3.77 1.65
CA HIS A 59 13.38 3.70 2.35
C HIS A 59 13.92 5.10 2.71
N GLY A 60 13.90 5.43 4.02
CA GLY A 60 14.40 6.69 4.59
C GLY A 60 14.89 6.63 6.04
N ARG A 61 14.69 5.52 6.77
CA ARG A 61 15.35 5.09 8.02
C ARG A 61 14.63 3.83 8.53
N PRO A 62 15.32 2.84 9.09
CA PRO A 62 14.68 1.64 9.63
C PRO A 62 13.83 2.00 10.86
N GLY A 63 12.52 1.79 10.76
CA GLY A 63 11.73 1.29 11.90
C GLY A 63 11.36 2.22 13.06
N GLN A 64 11.43 3.54 12.94
CA GLN A 64 10.90 4.44 13.99
C GLN A 64 10.12 5.60 13.39
N LEU A 65 8.78 5.52 13.49
CA LEU A 65 7.84 6.59 13.14
C LEU A 65 7.90 7.67 14.25
N TYR A 66 8.96 8.46 14.30
CA TYR A 66 9.15 9.50 15.34
C TYR A 66 8.47 10.83 15.01
N GLN A 67 7.81 10.98 13.87
CA GLN A 67 7.04 12.19 13.62
C GLN A 67 5.62 11.99 14.15
N ARG A 68 5.27 12.72 15.22
CA ARG A 68 3.87 13.01 15.57
C ARG A 68 3.13 13.38 14.28
N TYR A 69 1.91 12.88 14.12
CA TYR A 69 0.99 13.19 13.03
C TYR A 69 1.04 14.72 12.75
N GLN A 70 1.72 15.13 11.68
CA GLN A 70 1.77 16.53 11.25
C GLN A 70 1.21 16.61 9.84
N ASP A 71 0.48 17.69 9.59
CA ASP A 71 -0.12 18.02 8.30
C ASP A 71 0.93 17.92 7.17
N GLY A 72 0.60 17.19 6.10
CA GLY A 72 1.51 16.89 4.98
C GLY A 72 1.98 15.43 4.87
N MET A 73 1.62 14.55 5.82
CA MET A 73 1.80 13.09 5.69
C MET A 73 0.79 12.46 4.72
N GLU A 74 -0.40 13.05 4.56
CA GLU A 74 -1.44 12.55 3.64
C GLU A 74 -0.96 12.56 2.20
N ASP A 75 -0.33 13.65 1.75
CA ASP A 75 0.26 13.74 0.42
C ASP A 75 1.38 12.71 0.22
N ARG A 76 2.21 12.48 1.24
CA ARG A 76 3.30 11.48 1.17
C ARG A 76 2.76 10.05 1.10
N ILE A 77 1.72 9.74 1.87
CA ILE A 77 1.05 8.44 1.85
C ILE A 77 0.29 8.26 0.52
N GLY A 78 -0.34 9.32 0.01
CA GLY A 78 -1.01 9.34 -1.28
C GLY A 78 -0.05 9.08 -2.45
N VAL A 79 1.08 9.79 -2.48
CA VAL A 79 2.15 9.59 -3.48
C VAL A 79 2.77 8.20 -3.37
N LEU A 80 3.03 7.71 -2.14
CA LEU A 80 3.52 6.34 -1.93
C LEU A 80 2.51 5.32 -2.46
N GLY A 81 1.22 5.52 -2.20
CA GLY A 81 0.14 4.70 -2.74
C GLY A 81 0.10 4.70 -4.26
N LEU A 82 0.32 5.86 -4.89
CA LEU A 82 0.36 6.00 -6.34
C LEU A 82 1.56 5.25 -6.95
N VAL A 83 2.76 5.46 -6.42
CA VAL A 83 3.99 4.77 -6.89
C VAL A 83 3.86 3.27 -6.70
N LEU A 84 3.32 2.83 -5.56
CA LEU A 84 3.07 1.42 -5.28
C LEU A 84 2.11 0.79 -6.29
N ASN A 85 0.99 1.45 -6.58
CA ASN A 85 0.02 0.98 -7.57
C ASN A 85 0.62 0.96 -8.99
N ALA A 86 1.40 1.97 -9.37
CA ALA A 86 2.10 2.03 -10.66
C ALA A 86 3.11 0.88 -10.82
N LEU A 87 3.86 0.57 -9.75
CA LEU A 87 4.80 -0.54 -9.74
C LEU A 87 4.12 -1.90 -9.84
N VAL A 88 2.99 -2.08 -9.15
CA VAL A 88 2.17 -3.29 -9.27
C VAL A 88 1.67 -3.47 -10.70
N LEU A 89 1.17 -2.40 -11.33
CA LEU A 89 0.75 -2.43 -12.73
C LEU A 89 1.91 -2.79 -13.66
N PHE A 90 3.09 -2.21 -13.43
CA PHE A 90 4.30 -2.54 -14.19
C PHE A 90 4.66 -4.02 -14.05
N ASN A 91 4.66 -4.56 -12.84
CA ASN A 91 4.93 -5.98 -12.60
C ASN A 91 3.94 -6.89 -13.31
N ILE A 92 2.64 -6.57 -13.28
CA ILE A 92 1.61 -7.34 -13.99
C ILE A 92 1.89 -7.32 -15.50
N ARG A 93 2.12 -6.16 -16.10
CA ARG A 93 2.39 -6.04 -17.54
C ARG A 93 3.69 -6.71 -17.96
N TYR A 94 4.74 -6.61 -17.15
CA TYR A 94 6.01 -7.24 -17.44
C TYR A 94 5.92 -8.77 -17.33
N MET A 95 5.26 -9.29 -16.30
CA MET A 95 5.06 -10.73 -16.15
C MET A 95 4.15 -11.30 -17.24
N ASP A 96 3.12 -10.57 -17.64
CA ASP A 96 2.24 -10.93 -18.77
C ASP A 96 3.02 -11.01 -20.10
N ALA A 97 3.88 -10.01 -20.37
CA ALA A 97 4.76 -10.02 -21.53
C ALA A 97 5.77 -11.19 -21.48
N ALA A 98 6.38 -11.44 -20.32
CA ALA A 98 7.32 -12.55 -20.13
C ALA A 98 6.65 -13.92 -20.33
N VAL A 99 5.43 -14.12 -19.81
CA VAL A 99 4.64 -15.34 -20.02
C VAL A 99 4.29 -15.51 -21.49
N THR A 100 3.89 -14.43 -22.16
CA THR A 100 3.57 -14.44 -23.59
C THR A 100 4.77 -14.84 -24.43
N GLN A 101 5.95 -14.31 -24.10
CA GLN A 101 7.20 -14.65 -24.77
C GLN A 101 7.62 -16.11 -24.50
N LEU A 102 7.52 -16.59 -23.25
CA LEU A 102 7.81 -18.00 -22.94
C LEU A 102 6.90 -18.97 -23.73
N ARG A 103 5.62 -18.59 -23.93
CA ARG A 103 4.70 -19.36 -24.76
C ARG A 103 5.09 -19.32 -26.23
N SER A 104 5.54 -18.18 -26.76
CA SER A 104 6.02 -18.09 -28.15
C SER A 104 7.30 -18.89 -28.38
N ASP A 105 8.15 -19.00 -27.35
CA ASP A 105 9.41 -19.73 -27.40
C ASP A 105 9.22 -21.26 -27.26
N GLY A 106 7.98 -21.73 -27.15
CA GLY A 106 7.62 -23.15 -27.13
C GLY A 106 7.65 -23.81 -25.75
N PHE A 107 7.77 -23.03 -24.66
CA PHE A 107 7.67 -23.56 -23.30
C PHE A 107 6.21 -23.79 -22.89
N GLU A 108 5.93 -24.94 -22.30
CA GLU A 108 4.60 -25.26 -21.78
C GLU A 108 4.35 -24.51 -20.46
N VAL A 109 3.76 -23.32 -20.57
CA VAL A 109 3.38 -22.50 -19.40
C VAL A 109 1.93 -22.80 -19.00
N ARG A 110 1.78 -23.71 -18.03
CA ARG A 110 0.49 -24.08 -17.42
C ARG A 110 -0.19 -22.89 -16.73
N ASP A 111 -1.48 -22.68 -16.99
CA ASP A 111 -2.27 -21.58 -16.40
C ASP A 111 -2.37 -21.67 -14.86
N GLU A 112 -2.29 -22.89 -14.30
CA GLU A 112 -2.25 -23.09 -12.84
C GLU A 112 -0.99 -22.49 -12.18
N VAL A 113 0.09 -22.31 -12.94
CA VAL A 113 1.33 -21.68 -12.46
C VAL A 113 1.23 -20.16 -12.60
N VAL A 114 0.67 -19.68 -13.70
CA VAL A 114 0.46 -18.23 -13.95
C VAL A 114 -0.46 -17.64 -12.88
N SER A 115 -1.53 -18.34 -12.50
CA SER A 115 -2.46 -17.91 -11.45
C SER A 115 -1.83 -17.80 -10.05
N ARG A 116 -0.66 -18.40 -9.82
CA ARG A 116 0.08 -18.33 -8.54
C ARG A 116 1.11 -17.21 -8.52
N LEU A 117 1.33 -16.51 -9.64
CA LEU A 117 2.26 -15.39 -9.70
C LEU A 117 1.78 -14.26 -8.80
N SER A 118 2.65 -13.82 -7.90
CA SER A 118 2.36 -12.67 -7.04
C SER A 118 2.82 -11.39 -7.74
N PRO A 119 1.94 -10.38 -7.91
CA PRO A 119 2.29 -9.12 -8.55
C PRO A 119 3.23 -8.25 -7.69
N PHE A 120 3.50 -8.64 -6.44
CA PHE A 120 4.38 -7.92 -5.51
C PHE A 120 5.84 -8.39 -5.54
N ALA A 121 6.26 -9.08 -6.60
CA ALA A 121 7.66 -9.39 -6.81
C ALA A 121 8.50 -8.10 -6.74
N ARG A 122 9.58 -8.14 -5.96
CA ARG A 122 10.37 -6.96 -5.61
C ARG A 122 11.88 -7.17 -5.72
N HIS A 123 12.32 -8.38 -6.08
CA HIS A 123 13.75 -8.69 -6.17
C HIS A 123 14.40 -8.05 -7.40
N HIS A 124 13.63 -7.81 -8.46
CA HIS A 124 14.09 -7.21 -9.72
C HIS A 124 14.05 -5.67 -9.75
N ILE A 125 13.61 -5.03 -8.66
CA ILE A 125 13.44 -3.58 -8.59
C ILE A 125 14.45 -3.02 -7.59
N ASP A 126 15.51 -2.42 -8.10
CA ASP A 126 16.36 -1.56 -7.31
C ASP A 126 15.68 -0.20 -7.18
N VAL A 127 15.43 0.21 -5.95
CA VAL A 127 14.87 1.53 -5.59
C VAL A 127 15.99 2.48 -5.13
N LEU A 128 17.17 1.93 -4.84
CA LEU A 128 18.34 2.67 -4.38
C LEU A 128 19.20 3.04 -5.59
N GLY A 129 19.31 4.33 -5.89
CA GLY A 129 20.12 4.81 -7.01
C GLY A 129 19.84 6.27 -7.37
N ARG A 130 20.61 6.79 -8.30
CA ARG A 130 20.33 8.08 -8.96
C ARG A 130 19.67 7.78 -10.30
N TYR A 131 18.43 8.19 -10.46
CA TYR A 131 17.73 8.09 -11.74
C TYR A 131 17.79 9.45 -12.44
N SER A 132 18.38 9.49 -13.63
CA SER A 132 18.28 10.63 -14.53
C SER A 132 17.15 10.37 -15.52
N PHE A 133 16.08 11.15 -15.43
CA PHE A 133 14.99 11.08 -16.40
C PHE A 133 15.18 12.18 -17.44
N GLN A 134 15.40 11.81 -18.70
CA GLN A 134 15.29 12.74 -19.81
C GLN A 134 13.81 12.89 -20.14
N LEU A 135 13.15 13.85 -19.49
CA LEU A 135 11.78 14.20 -19.88
C LEU A 135 11.83 14.85 -21.26
N ARG A 136 11.15 14.23 -22.25
CA ARG A 136 10.77 14.97 -23.46
C ARG A 136 9.89 16.14 -23.03
N PRO A 137 10.10 17.36 -23.56
CA PRO A 137 9.28 18.51 -23.19
C PRO A 137 7.81 18.16 -23.44
N ALA A 138 7.03 18.18 -22.37
CA ALA A 138 5.59 17.96 -22.44
C ALA A 138 4.99 18.94 -23.45
N ARG A 139 4.12 18.47 -24.35
CA ARG A 139 3.36 19.35 -25.24
C ARG A 139 2.59 20.34 -24.36
N ARG A 140 3.02 21.60 -24.40
CA ARG A 140 2.63 22.71 -23.53
C ARG A 140 1.21 23.20 -23.84
N ASN A 141 0.20 22.35 -23.68
CA ASN A 141 -1.21 22.72 -23.86
C ASN A 141 -2.05 22.48 -22.60
N ALA A 142 -1.44 22.60 -21.42
CA ALA A 142 -2.20 22.71 -20.17
C ALA A 142 -2.45 24.21 -19.88
N PRO A 143 -3.70 24.64 -19.66
CA PRO A 143 -3.99 26.03 -19.30
C PRO A 143 -3.32 26.37 -17.96
N PRO A 144 -2.90 27.65 -17.77
CA PRO A 144 -2.13 28.04 -16.60
C PRO A 144 -2.91 27.82 -15.30
N ALA A 145 -2.26 27.18 -14.33
CA ALA A 145 -2.77 27.04 -12.98
C ALA A 145 -3.00 28.43 -12.36
N ARG A 146 -4.22 28.68 -11.88
CA ARG A 146 -4.60 29.96 -11.24
C ARG A 146 -3.75 30.16 -9.97
N PRO A 147 -3.08 31.30 -9.79
CA PRO A 147 -2.33 31.57 -8.56
C PRO A 147 -3.28 31.73 -7.38
N GLY A 148 -3.14 30.87 -6.37
CA GLY A 148 -3.84 30.98 -5.10
C GLY A 148 -3.35 32.19 -4.31
N HIS A 149 -4.30 33.01 -3.84
CA HIS A 149 -4.07 34.16 -2.98
C HIS A 149 -3.25 33.79 -1.74
N ARG A 150 -2.00 34.23 -1.65
CA ARG A 150 -1.30 34.37 -0.36
C ARG A 150 -1.86 35.61 0.34
N ARG A 151 -2.66 35.41 1.41
CA ARG A 151 -3.00 36.48 2.36
C ARG A 151 -1.76 36.83 3.18
N GLY A 152 -1.60 38.12 3.44
CA GLY A 152 -0.36 38.75 3.83
C GLY A 152 0.11 38.48 5.26
N SER A 153 1.40 38.67 5.46
CA SER A 153 1.99 39.05 6.73
C SER A 153 2.79 40.32 6.50
N SER A 154 2.27 41.41 7.07
CA SER A 154 2.85 42.74 7.15
C SER A 154 4.18 42.71 7.90
N SER A 155 5.21 43.34 7.34
CA SER A 155 6.28 44.00 8.09
C SER A 155 6.99 45.02 7.19
N ALA A 156 6.59 46.28 7.29
CA ALA A 156 7.29 47.41 6.69
C ALA A 156 8.57 47.73 7.49
N PRO A 157 9.71 48.01 6.85
CA PRO A 157 10.81 48.70 7.51
C PRO A 157 10.67 50.23 7.32
N LEU A 158 10.85 50.94 8.42
CA LEU A 158 10.96 52.39 8.53
C LEU A 158 12.20 52.90 7.78
N SER A 159 12.06 54.01 7.06
CA SER A 159 13.17 54.86 6.61
C SER A 159 12.91 56.32 7.03
N PRO A 160 13.97 57.11 7.30
CA PRO A 160 13.89 58.35 8.06
C PRO A 160 13.66 59.58 7.16
N CYS A 161 12.95 60.57 7.68
CA CYS A 161 12.89 61.91 7.10
C CYS A 161 13.68 62.88 7.98
N SER A 162 14.67 63.51 7.37
CA SER A 162 15.46 64.64 7.87
C SER A 162 14.68 65.96 7.76
N ARG A 163 14.53 66.68 8.88
CA ARG A 163 14.84 68.11 9.02
C ARG A 163 14.84 68.53 10.49
#